data_AF-A0A815XU25-F1
#
_entry.id   AF-A0A815XU25-F1
#
_cell.length_a   1.000
_cell.length_b   1.000
_cell.length_c   1.000
_cell.angle_alpha   90.00
_cell.angle_beta   90.00
_cell.angle_gamma   90.00
#
_symmetry.space_group_name_H-M   'P 1'
#
loop_
_entity.id
_entity.type
_entity.pdbx_description
1 polymer ?
#
loop_
_entity_poly.entity_id
_entity_poly.type
_entity_poly.pdbx_seq_one_letter_code
_entity_poly.pdbx_strand_id
1 'polypeptide(L)' 'MSSISPSCQNLKDEYDACFNSWFTDHYLKGDTTTDMCTNLFKKYQACIKEAVKEHKITLWELENESIPKKT' A
#
# COMPACT_ATOMS: atom_id res chain seq x y z
N MET A 1 2.97 -8.90 10.97
CA MET A 1 3.03 -7.59 11.67
C MET A 1 1.63 -7.00 11.64
N SER A 2 1.14 -6.44 12.74
CA SER A 2 -0.21 -5.87 12.77
C SER A 2 -0.28 -4.55 11.99
N SER A 3 -1.43 -4.30 11.38
CA SER A 3 -1.80 -3.00 10.83
C SER A 3 -1.99 -1.97 11.96
N ILE A 4 -1.89 -0.68 11.62
CA ILE A 4 -2.19 0.44 12.53
C ILE A 4 -3.61 0.37 13.10
N SER A 5 -4.57 -0.01 12.25
CA SER A 5 -5.96 -0.24 12.64
C SER A 5 -6.34 -1.70 12.37
N PRO A 6 -7.01 -2.39 13.31
CA PRO A 6 -7.50 -3.75 13.13
C PRO A 6 -8.41 -3.90 11.91
N SER A 7 -9.16 -2.86 11.53
CA SER A 7 -10.05 -2.88 10.36
C SER A 7 -9.31 -3.06 9.04
N CYS A 8 -8.04 -2.65 8.97
CA CYS A 8 -7.22 -2.79 7.76
C CYS A 8 -6.37 -4.07 7.74
N GLN A 9 -6.46 -4.93 8.77
CA GLN A 9 -5.58 -6.10 8.89
C GLN A 9 -5.74 -7.09 7.73
N ASN A 10 -6.98 -7.46 7.39
CA ASN A 10 -7.21 -8.41 6.30
C ASN A 10 -6.75 -7.86 4.94
N LEU A 11 -7.00 -6.58 4.66
CA LEU A 11 -6.50 -5.89 3.46
C LEU A 11 -4.97 -5.85 3.43
N LYS A 12 -4.33 -5.68 4.58
CA LYS A 12 -2.86 -5.72 4.72
C LYS A 12 -2.33 -7.10 4.36
N ASP A 13 -2.91 -8.15 4.94
CA ASP A 13 -2.44 -9.52 4.74
C ASP A 13 -2.53 -9.93 3.27
N GLU A 14 -3.64 -9.59 2.60
CA GLU A 14 -3.81 -9.84 1.15
C GLU A 14 -2.79 -9.06 0.30
N TYR A 15 -2.59 -7.77 0.60
CA TYR A 15 -1.63 -6.94 -0.12
C TYR A 15 -0.19 -7.41 0.10
N ASP A 16 0.21 -7.69 1.34
CA ASP A 16 1.57 -8.14 1.68
C ASP A 16 1.88 -9.48 0.99
N ALA A 17 0.92 -10.42 0.98
CA ALA A 17 1.08 -11.70 0.29
C ALA A 17 1.27 -11.49 -1.23
N CYS A 18 0.46 -10.64 -1.86
CA CYS A 18 0.63 -10.31 -3.27
C CYS A 18 1.99 -9.65 -3.54
N PHE A 19 2.35 -8.64 -2.75
CA PHE A 19 3.57 -7.87 -2.92
C PHE A 19 4.81 -8.74 -2.79
N ASN A 20 4.86 -9.65 -1.81
CA ASN A 20 6.00 -10.55 -1.62
C ASN A 20 6.21 -11.50 -2.82
N SER A 21 5.12 -12.03 -3.38
CA SER A 21 5.16 -12.83 -4.61
C SER A 21 5.63 -11.99 -5.78
N TRP A 22 5.04 -10.81 -6.01
CA TRP A 22 5.46 -9.90 -7.07
C TRP A 22 6.94 -9.48 -6.95
N PHE A 23 7.39 -9.18 -5.74
CA PHE A 23 8.75 -8.72 -5.46
C PHE A 23 9.76 -9.81 -5.83
N THR A 24 9.49 -11.06 -5.42
CA THR A 24 10.37 -12.20 -5.68
C THR A 24 10.32 -12.63 -7.15
N ASP A 25 9.14 -12.67 -7.75
CA ASP A 25 8.94 -13.28 -9.05
C ASP A 25 9.13 -12.35 -10.24
N HIS A 26 8.95 -11.04 -10.04
CA HIS A 26 9.04 -10.05 -11.10
C HIS A 26 10.14 -9.04 -10.79
N TYR A 27 10.02 -8.29 -9.69
CA TYR A 27 10.89 -7.16 -9.42
C TYR A 27 12.37 -7.55 -9.32
N LEU A 28 12.70 -8.57 -8.50
CA LEU A 28 14.08 -9.05 -8.36
C LEU A 28 14.66 -9.67 -9.63
N LYS A 29 13.80 -10.09 -10.57
CA LYS A 29 14.21 -10.63 -11.88
C LYS A 29 14.28 -9.54 -12.97
N GLY A 30 14.02 -8.29 -12.61
CA GLY A 30 14.08 -7.13 -13.51
C GLY A 30 12.79 -6.86 -14.28
N ASP A 31 11.70 -7.60 -14.03
CA ASP A 31 10.38 -7.25 -14.55
C ASP A 31 9.66 -6.31 -13.58
N THR A 32 9.58 -5.04 -13.97
CA THR A 32 8.87 -4.01 -13.20
C THR A 32 7.57 -3.55 -13.85
N THR A 33 7.14 -4.22 -14.93
CA THR A 33 5.98 -3.80 -15.72
C THR A 33 4.66 -4.38 -15.20
N THR A 34 4.75 -5.40 -14.34
CA THR A 34 3.60 -6.12 -13.81
C THR A 34 2.94 -5.38 -12.64
N ASP A 35 1.67 -5.00 -12.78
CA ASP A 35 0.91 -4.21 -11.80
C ASP A 35 -0.15 -5.04 -11.02
N MET A 36 0.16 -6.29 -10.71
CA MET A 36 -0.81 -7.26 -10.20
C MET A 36 -1.40 -6.91 -8.82
N CYS A 37 -0.66 -6.16 -7.99
CA CYS A 37 -1.08 -5.83 -6.62
C CYS A 37 -1.75 -4.46 -6.50
N THR A 38 -1.88 -3.69 -7.59
CA THR A 38 -2.32 -2.29 -7.52
C THR A 38 -3.72 -2.14 -6.89
N ASN A 39 -4.64 -3.04 -7.23
CA ASN A 39 -6.01 -2.96 -6.72
C ASN A 39 -6.09 -3.30 -5.24
N LEU A 40 -5.29 -4.27 -4.77
CA LEU A 40 -5.15 -4.59 -3.36
C LEU A 40 -4.52 -3.42 -2.60
N PHE A 41 -3.46 -2.84 -3.16
CA PHE A 41 -2.78 -1.69 -2.58
C PHE A 41 -3.73 -0.50 -2.43
N LYS A 42 -4.51 -0.15 -3.46
CA LYS A 42 -5.48 0.97 -3.39
C LYS A 42 -6.50 0.79 -2.28
N LYS A 43 -7.03 -0.42 -2.11
CA LYS A 43 -7.99 -0.73 -1.02
C LYS A 43 -7.33 -0.61 0.35
N TYR A 44 -6.17 -1.22 0.52
CA TYR A 44 -5.41 -1.16 1.76
C TYR A 44 -4.99 0.28 2.10
N GLN A 45 -4.46 1.02 1.14
CA GLN A 45 -4.03 2.41 1.27
C GLN A 45 -5.19 3.32 1.68
N ALA A 46 -6.37 3.16 1.09
CA ALA A 46 -7.56 3.92 1.48
C ALA A 46 -7.92 3.68 2.96
N CYS A 47 -7.87 2.42 3.41
CA CYS A 47 -8.12 2.09 4.82
C CYS A 47 -7.10 2.73 5.76
N ILE A 48 -5.80 2.67 5.41
CA ILE A 48 -4.73 3.25 6.22
C ILE A 48 -4.83 4.77 6.28
N LYS A 49 -5.19 5.45 5.19
CA LYS A 49 -5.37 6.91 5.17
C LYS A 49 -6.40 7.37 6.19
N GLU A 50 -7.51 6.65 6.32
CA GLU A 50 -8.53 6.98 7.32
C GLU A 50 -8.04 6.68 8.74
N ALA A 51 -7.42 5.53 8.97
CA ALA A 51 -6.85 5.19 10.28
C ALA A 51 -5.79 6.21 10.74
N VAL A 52 -4.90 6.63 9.85
CA VAL A 52 -3.88 7.65 10.14
C VAL A 52 -4.50 8.97 10.62
N LYS A 53 -5.58 9.42 9.96
CA LYS A 53 -6.31 10.62 10.35
C LYS A 53 -6.95 10.45 11.73
N GLU A 54 -7.61 9.33 11.98
CA GLU A 54 -8.24 9.02 13.27
C GLU A 54 -7.24 9.00 14.43
N HIS A 55 -6.05 8.43 14.19
CA HIS A 55 -4.96 8.38 15.16
C HIS A 55 -4.16 9.69 15.27
N LYS A 56 -4.52 10.75 14.52
CA LYS A 56 -3.85 12.05 14.49
C LYS A 56 -2.35 11.93 14.21
N ILE A 57 -1.96 10.98 13.38
CA ILE A 57 -0.57 10.81 12.95
C ILE A 57 -0.29 11.84 11.87
N THR A 58 0.65 12.73 12.13
CA THR A 58 1.15 13.68 11.14
C THR A 58 1.99 12.95 10.11
N LEU A 59 1.44 12.79 8.91
CA LEU A 59 2.16 12.35 7.72
C LEU A 59 2.21 13.54 6.76
N TRP A 60 3.34 14.25 6.76
CA TRP A 60 3.62 15.38 5.87
C TRP A 60 3.47 15.02 4.37
N GLU A 61 3.54 13.73 4.03
CA GLU A 61 3.31 13.19 2.69
C GLU A 61 1.83 13.08 2.31
N LEU A 62 0.90 13.05 3.28
CA LEU A 62 -0.54 13.06 3.01
C LEU A 62 -1.08 14.49 2.82
N GLU A 63 -0.39 15.48 3.38
CA GLU A 63 -0.73 16.91 3.24
C GLU A 63 -0.38 17.44 1.85
N ASN A 64 0.57 16.80 1.17
CA ASN A 64 0.99 17.13 -0.19
C ASN A 64 0.41 16.10 -1.18
N GLU A 65 -0.87 16.27 -1.57
CA GLU A 65 -1.51 15.52 -2.66
C GLU A 65 -0.91 15.83 -4.05
N SER A 66 0.38 15.60 -4.20
CA SER A 66 1.10 15.70 -5.47
C SER A 66 2.19 14.64 -5.49
N ILE A 67 1.78 13.37 -5.47
CA ILE A 67 2.61 12.31 -6.05
C ILE A 67 2.69 12.65 -7.55
N PRO A 68 3.88 13.01 -8.09
CA PRO A 68 4.00 13.23 -9.51
C PRO A 68 3.58 11.94 -10.20
N LYS A 69 2.56 12.03 -11.05
CA LYS A 69 2.29 10.98 -12.04
C LYS A 69 3.60 10.85 -12.82
N LYS A 70 4.25 9.69 -12.73
CA LYS A 70 5.36 9.35 -13.62
C LYS A 70 4.75 9.29 -15.01
N THR A 71 4.89 10.39 -15.75
CA THR A 71 4.61 10.48 -17.19
C THR A 71 5.59 9.59 -17.93
#